data_AF-A0A7R9QFP1-F1
#
_entry.id   AF-A0A7R9QFP1-F1
#
_cell.length_a   1.000
_cell.length_b   1.000
_cell.length_c   1.000
_cell.angle_alpha   90.00
_cell.angle_beta   90.00
_cell.angle_gamma   90.00
#
_symmetry.space_group_name_H-M   'P 1'
#
loop_
_entity.id
_entity.type
_entity.pdbx_description
1 polymer ?
#
loop_
_entity_poly.entity_id
_entity_poly.type
_entity_poly.pdbx_seq_one_letter_code
_entity_poly.pdbx_strand_id
1 'polypeptide(L)'
;MAAEAEAGREAKAKIIAAEGEQKASFALRDASQILDSDPTALTLRYLQTLTNNASERESTILFPIPIDMFENFGHPLYDEFTKKI
;
A
#
# COMPACT_ATOMS: atom_id res chain seq x y z
N MET A 1 -43.59 -15.92 5.93
CA MET A 1 -42.75 -16.95 6.57
C MET A 1 -41.38 -17.14 5.89
N ALA A 2 -41.27 -17.64 4.65
CA ALA A 2 -39.95 -17.82 4.00
C ALA A 2 -39.17 -16.50 3.77
N ALA A 3 -39.84 -15.48 3.25
CA ALA A 3 -39.25 -14.15 3.02
C ALA A 3 -38.79 -13.45 4.32
N GLU A 4 -39.46 -13.68 5.44
CA GLU A 4 -39.10 -13.11 6.75
C GLU A 4 -37.87 -13.81 7.33
N ALA A 5 -37.76 -15.13 7.14
CA ALA A 5 -36.59 -15.90 7.56
C ALA A 5 -35.34 -15.52 6.76
N GLU A 6 -35.49 -15.21 5.47
CA GLU A 6 -34.41 -14.74 4.60
C GLU A 6 -33.98 -13.31 4.95
N ALA A 7 -34.94 -12.38 5.14
CA ALA A 7 -34.65 -11.02 5.60
C ALA A 7 -33.90 -11.01 6.95
N GLY A 8 -34.27 -11.91 7.88
CA GLY A 8 -33.58 -12.07 9.15
C GLY A 8 -32.14 -12.60 9.01
N ARG A 9 -31.87 -13.47 8.02
CA ARG A 9 -30.50 -13.93 7.72
C ARG A 9 -29.65 -12.83 7.14
N GLU A 10 -30.17 -12.10 6.15
CA GLU A 10 -29.44 -11.00 5.52
C GLU A 10 -29.12 -9.87 6.51
N ALA A 11 -30.07 -9.51 7.37
CA ALA A 11 -29.85 -8.51 8.40
C ALA A 11 -28.72 -8.95 9.37
N LYS A 12 -28.73 -10.20 9.81
CA LYS A 12 -27.65 -10.75 10.66
C LYS A 12 -26.31 -10.79 9.94
N ALA A 13 -26.27 -11.18 8.67
CA ALA A 13 -25.05 -11.19 7.87
C ALA A 13 -24.45 -9.78 7.74
N LYS A 14 -25.29 -8.76 7.52
CA LYS A 14 -24.85 -7.36 7.46
C LYS A 14 -24.29 -6.88 8.80
N ILE A 15 -24.92 -7.24 9.92
CA ILE A 15 -24.42 -6.89 11.26
C ILE A 15 -23.05 -7.54 11.49
N ILE A 16 -22.90 -8.83 11.20
CA ILE A 16 -21.62 -9.55 11.34
C ILE A 16 -20.53 -8.93 10.46
N ALA A 17 -20.86 -8.58 9.22
CA ALA A 17 -19.93 -7.93 8.31
C ALA A 17 -19.48 -6.56 8.86
N ALA A 18 -20.42 -5.72 9.29
CA ALA A 18 -20.11 -4.40 9.86
C ALA A 18 -19.28 -4.49 11.14
N GLU A 19 -19.58 -5.44 12.04
CA GLU A 19 -18.76 -5.69 13.23
C GLU A 19 -17.37 -6.20 12.87
N GLY A 20 -17.26 -7.06 11.86
CA GLY A 20 -15.99 -7.55 11.33
C GLY A 20 -15.13 -6.43 10.77
N GLU A 21 -15.73 -5.56 9.94
CA GLU A 21 -15.07 -4.38 9.38
C GLU A 21 -14.59 -3.42 10.47
N GLN A 22 -15.41 -3.17 11.49
CA GLN A 22 -15.02 -2.31 12.60
C GLN A 22 -13.81 -2.88 13.36
N LYS A 23 -13.84 -4.18 13.68
CA LYS A 23 -12.72 -4.86 14.36
C LYS A 23 -11.46 -4.85 13.51
N ALA A 24 -11.57 -5.13 12.21
CA ALA A 24 -10.46 -5.07 11.28
C ALA A 24 -9.87 -3.65 11.20
N SER A 25 -10.72 -2.63 11.15
CA SER A 25 -10.30 -1.23 11.12
C SER A 25 -9.51 -0.83 12.37
N PHE A 26 -9.94 -1.28 13.55
CA PHE A 26 -9.19 -1.04 14.79
C PHE A 26 -7.84 -1.74 14.80
N ALA A 27 -7.79 -3.01 14.40
CA ALA A 27 -6.52 -3.74 14.31
C ALA A 27 -5.54 -3.09 13.31
N LEU A 28 -6.06 -2.63 12.15
CA LEU A 28 -5.25 -1.94 11.15
C LEU A 28 -4.73 -0.58 11.65
N ARG A 29 -5.55 0.19 12.37
CA ARG A 29 -5.13 1.44 12.99
C ARG A 29 -3.99 1.20 13.98
N ASP A 30 -4.14 0.23 14.87
CA ASP A 30 -3.14 -0.06 15.89
C ASP A 30 -1.83 -0.54 15.23
N ALA A 31 -1.92 -1.39 14.21
CA ALA A 31 -0.77 -1.79 13.40
C ALA A 31 -0.11 -0.59 12.69
N SER A 32 -0.89 0.37 12.21
CA SER A 32 -0.38 1.61 11.60
C SER A 32 0.37 2.47 12.61
N GLN A 33 -0.14 2.61 13.84
CA GLN A 33 0.52 3.37 14.90
C GLN A 33 1.87 2.75 15.29
N ILE A 34 1.93 1.41 15.34
CA ILE A 34 3.18 0.70 15.60
C ILE A 34 4.17 0.93 14.46
N LEU A 35 3.74 0.88 13.20
CA LEU A 35 4.60 1.19 12.06
C LEU A 35 5.11 2.64 12.09
N ASP A 36 4.26 3.59 12.47
CA ASP A 36 4.61 5.02 12.51
C ASP A 36 5.64 5.32 13.62
N SER A 37 5.69 4.50 14.67
CA SER A 37 6.67 4.65 15.76
C SER A 37 8.13 4.47 15.33
N ASP A 38 8.38 3.77 14.21
CA ASP A 38 9.72 3.57 13.65
C ASP A 38 9.70 3.73 12.11
N PRO A 39 10.31 4.79 11.56
CA PRO A 39 10.37 5.02 10.11
C PRO A 39 10.97 3.85 9.31
N THR A 40 11.80 3.00 9.91
CA THR A 40 12.40 1.85 9.24
C THR A 40 11.45 0.65 9.14
N ALA A 41 10.38 0.60 9.93
CA ALA A 41 9.45 -0.52 9.98
C ALA A 41 8.70 -0.72 8.64
N LEU A 42 8.32 0.37 7.98
CA LEU A 42 7.70 0.31 6.64
C LEU A 42 8.66 -0.26 5.59
N THR A 43 9.93 0.16 5.63
CA THR A 43 10.98 -0.36 4.73
C THR A 43 11.18 -1.86 4.93
N LEU A 44 11.25 -2.34 6.18
CA LEU A 44 11.39 -3.77 6.47
C LEU A 44 10.17 -4.57 6.01
N ARG A 45 8.95 -4.07 6.25
CA ARG A 45 7.72 -4.71 5.75
C ARG A 45 7.72 -4.83 4.24
N TYR A 46 8.18 -3.79 3.54
CA TYR A 46 8.33 -3.80 2.09
C TYR A 46 9.31 -4.88 1.62
N LEU A 47 10.51 -4.97 2.21
CA LEU A 47 11.48 -6.02 1.89
C LEU A 47 10.93 -7.44 2.15
N GLN A 48 10.16 -7.62 3.23
CA GLN A 48 9.50 -8.89 3.52
C GLN A 48 8.44 -9.24 2.47
N THR A 49 7.61 -8.26 2.05
CA THR A 49 6.64 -8.43 0.96
C THR A 49 7.34 -8.81 -0.34
N LEU A 50 8.48 -8.19 -0.67
CA LEU A 50 9.26 -8.57 -1.85
C LEU A 50 9.75 -10.01 -1.76
N THR A 51 10.25 -10.43 -0.61
CA THR A 51 10.76 -11.80 -0.40
C THR A 51 9.63 -12.82 -0.54
N ASN A 52 8.44 -12.51 0.00
CA ASN A 52 7.28 -13.38 -0.06
C ASN A 52 6.69 -13.50 -1.48
N ASN A 53 6.69 -12.42 -2.27
CA ASN A 53 6.10 -12.41 -3.62
C ASN A 53 7.10 -12.74 -4.74
N ALA A 54 8.42 -12.65 -4.48
CA ALA A 54 9.45 -12.98 -5.47
C ALA A 54 9.54 -14.48 -5.78
N SER A 55 8.91 -15.35 -4.99
CA SER A 55 8.78 -16.78 -5.32
C SER A 55 7.69 -17.08 -6.36
N GLU A 56 6.78 -16.14 -6.62
CA GLU A 56 5.74 -16.30 -7.64
C GLU A 56 6.29 -15.87 -9.01
N ARG A 57 6.25 -16.81 -9.96
CA ARG A 57 6.94 -16.74 -11.27
C ARG A 57 6.49 -15.59 -12.19
N GLU A 58 5.45 -14.83 -11.85
CA GLU A 58 4.93 -13.68 -12.62
C GLU A 58 4.72 -12.40 -11.79
N SER A 59 5.56 -12.15 -10.77
CA SER A 59 5.47 -10.92 -9.98
C SER A 59 6.13 -9.72 -10.69
N THR A 60 5.35 -8.70 -11.06
CA THR A 60 5.88 -7.38 -11.42
C THR A 60 6.21 -6.63 -10.13
N ILE A 61 7.50 -6.40 -9.88
CA ILE A 61 7.97 -5.70 -8.67
C ILE A 61 7.95 -4.19 -8.92
N LEU A 62 7.07 -3.47 -8.20
CA LEU A 62 7.07 -2.01 -8.20
C LEU A 62 8.07 -1.48 -7.17
N PHE A 63 9.20 -0.98 -7.65
CA PHE A 63 10.25 -0.37 -6.82
C PHE A 63 10.20 1.16 -6.94
N PRO A 64 9.82 1.90 -5.89
CA PRO A 64 9.87 3.34 -5.91
C PRO A 64 11.32 3.80 -5.90
N ILE A 65 11.78 4.38 -7.01
CA ILE A 65 13.06 5.07 -7.09
C ILE A 65 12.79 6.56 -6.77
N PRO A 66 13.48 7.15 -5.78
CA PRO A 66 13.41 8.59 -5.54
C PRO A 66 13.73 9.38 -6.81
N ILE A 67 12.91 10.39 -7.12
CA ILE A 67 13.07 11.22 -8.33
C ILE A 67 14.44 11.91 -8.34
N ASP A 68 14.96 12.23 -7.15
CA ASP A 68 16.28 12.82 -6.92
C ASP A 68 17.42 11.95 -7.47
N MET A 69 17.24 10.62 -7.57
CA MET A 69 18.23 9.74 -8.21
C MET A 69 18.38 10.01 -9.71
N PHE A 70 17.38 10.63 -10.33
CA PHE A 70 17.39 11.01 -11.75
C PHE A 70 17.85 12.45 -11.99
N GLU A 71 18.03 13.28 -10.96
CA GLU A 71 18.49 14.67 -11.10
C GLU A 71 19.86 14.75 -11.80
N ASN A 72 20.74 13.80 -11.53
CA ASN A 72 22.06 13.69 -12.17
C ASN A 72 22.04 13.00 -13.54
N PHE A 73 20.89 12.45 -13.97
CA PHE A 73 20.77 11.71 -15.22
C PHE A 73 20.38 12.62 -16.41
N GLY A 74 20.02 13.89 -16.15
CA GLY A 74 19.50 14.84 -17.13
C GLY A 74 20.38 16.04 -17.49
N HIS A 75 21.61 16.16 -16.97
CA HIS A 75 22.54 17.22 -17.35
C HIS A 75 23.65 16.67 -18.27
N PRO A 76 23.40 16.63 -19.58
CA PRO A 76 24.06 17.59 -20.48
C PRO A 76 23.06 18.10 -21.52
N LEU A 77 23.06 19.42 -21.82
CA LEU A 77 22.63 20.08 -23.09
C LEU A 77 22.03 21.49 -22.89
N TYR A 78 21.74 21.95 -21.68
CA TYR A 78 21.21 23.33 -21.49
C TYR A 78 22.29 24.43 -21.52
N ASP A 79 23.58 24.09 -21.44
CA ASP A 79 24.65 25.09 -21.26
C ASP A 79 25.19 25.70 -22.59
N GLU A 80 24.82 25.13 -23.75
CA GLU A 80 25.28 25.68 -25.06
C GLU A 80 24.36 26.76 -25.64
N PHE A 81 23.08 26.79 -25.28
CA PHE A 81 22.12 27.77 -25.86
C PHE A 81 22.13 29.14 -25.17
N THR A 82 22.53 29.21 -23.90
CA THR A 82 22.54 30.47 -23.12
C THR A 82 23.82 31.28 -23.32
N LYS A 83 24.86 30.71 -23.93
CA LYS A 83 26.16 31.36 -24.15
C LYS A 83 26.27 32.11 -25.49
N LYS A 84 25.19 32.17 -26.28
CA LYS A 84 25.17 32.78 -27.62
C LYS A 84 24.06 33.82 -27.85
N ILE A 85 23.57 34.43 -26.77
CA ILE A 85 22.79 35.68 -26.80
C ILE A 85 23.49 36.66 -25.87
#